data_AF-A0A833DJU9-F1
#
_entry.id   AF-A0A833DJU9-F1
#
_cell.length_a   1.000
_cell.length_b   1.000
_cell.length_c   1.000
_cell.angle_alpha   90.00
_cell.angle_beta   90.00
_cell.angle_gamma   90.00
#
_symmetry.space_group_name_H-M   'P 1'
#
loop_
_entity.id
_entity.type
_entity.pdbx_description
1 polymer ?
#
loop_
_entity_poly.entity_id
_entity_poly.type
_entity_poly.pdbx_seq_one_letter_code
_entity_poly.pdbx_strand_id
1 'polypeptide(L)'
;MRRVTLPLVLLLLLIPTALAQESNSVVAVSTELFIGESDMGIDALAVSPSGEDMLLIGTLGYAHFIAAGKPFNQVQLNSNDQDDLNDVDWHPQGLTALIAGDDGTLLRYTRDDHSVTHVPGSTANLLAQNLNAVTWDSSGNWA
;
A
#
# COMPACT_ATOMS: atom_id res chain seq x y z
N MET A 1 68.78 15.85 -9.25
CA MET A 1 67.37 15.39 -9.43
C MET A 1 66.68 14.88 -8.14
N ARG A 2 67.30 14.90 -6.95
CA ARG A 2 66.75 14.28 -5.71
C ARG A 2 66.01 15.22 -4.74
N ARG A 3 65.85 16.52 -5.05
CA ARG A 3 65.34 17.52 -4.07
C ARG A 3 63.83 17.77 -4.14
N VAL A 4 63.14 17.34 -5.20
CA VAL A 4 61.68 17.58 -5.38
C VAL A 4 60.84 16.37 -4.94
N THR A 5 61.44 15.20 -4.75
CA THR A 5 60.74 13.96 -4.38
C THR A 5 60.14 14.01 -2.98
N LEU A 6 60.82 14.68 -2.03
CA LEU A 6 60.37 14.75 -0.63
C LEU A 6 59.10 15.60 -0.43
N PRO A 7 58.99 16.84 -0.97
CA PRO A 7 57.75 17.61 -0.84
C PRO A 7 56.58 16.98 -1.58
N LEU A 8 56.82 16.29 -2.70
CA LEU A 8 55.78 15.61 -3.47
C LEU A 8 55.15 14.44 -2.69
N VAL A 9 55.98 13.64 -2.01
CA VAL A 9 55.50 12.54 -1.15
C VAL A 9 54.71 13.08 0.04
N LEU A 10 55.14 14.20 0.63
CA LEU A 10 54.43 14.84 1.74
C LEU A 10 53.07 15.40 1.30
N LEU A 11 52.98 15.93 0.08
CA LEU A 11 51.74 16.44 -0.51
C LEU A 11 50.73 15.30 -0.81
N LEU A 12 51.22 14.13 -1.24
CA LEU A 12 50.40 12.94 -1.46
C LEU A 12 49.82 12.37 -0.17
N LEU A 13 50.49 12.55 0.97
CA LEU A 13 50.01 12.12 2.29
C LEU A 13 48.97 13.06 2.91
N LEU A 14 48.84 14.29 2.38
CA LEU A 14 47.85 15.28 2.79
C LEU A 14 46.52 15.16 2.04
N ILE A 15 46.40 14.21 1.11
CA ILE A 15 45.14 13.94 0.41
C ILE A 15 44.19 13.29 1.41
N PRO A 16 43.03 13.90 1.72
CA PRO A 16 42.07 13.30 2.63
C PRO A 16 41.54 12.00 2.02
N THR A 17 41.98 10.86 2.56
CA THR A 17 41.43 9.54 2.23
C THR A 17 40.16 9.32 3.05
N ALA A 18 39.17 10.20 2.90
CA ALA A 18 37.83 9.90 3.35
C ALA A 18 37.33 8.74 2.50
N LEU A 19 37.46 7.52 3.02
CA LEU A 19 36.78 6.37 2.46
C LEU A 19 35.29 6.69 2.60
N ALA A 20 34.62 6.94 1.47
CA ALA A 20 33.17 6.99 1.45
C ALA A 20 32.69 5.64 2.00
N GLN A 21 32.03 5.66 3.14
CA GLN A 21 31.41 4.46 3.69
C GLN A 21 30.33 4.04 2.72
N GLU A 22 30.47 2.85 2.11
CA GLU A 22 29.40 2.20 1.34
C GLU A 22 28.13 2.28 2.18
N SER A 23 27.10 2.97 1.68
CA SER A 23 25.85 3.15 2.40
C SER A 23 25.05 1.85 2.34
N ASN A 24 25.47 0.86 3.12
CA ASN A 24 24.72 -0.37 3.29
C ASN A 24 23.44 -0.05 4.05
N SER A 25 22.30 -0.14 3.37
CA SER A 25 21.00 -0.13 4.04
C SER A 25 20.95 -1.30 5.03
N VAL A 26 20.58 -1.02 6.28
CA VAL A 26 20.30 -2.07 7.28
C VAL A 26 19.01 -2.84 6.91
N VAL A 27 18.18 -2.27 6.03
CA VAL A 27 16.96 -2.88 5.51
C VAL A 27 17.25 -3.48 4.13
N ALA A 28 17.11 -4.79 4.00
CA ALA A 28 17.18 -5.51 2.74
C ALA A 28 15.76 -5.83 2.24
N VAL A 29 15.48 -5.50 0.98
CA VAL A 29 14.27 -5.94 0.27
C VAL A 29 14.60 -7.26 -0.40
N SER A 30 13.89 -8.33 -0.04
CA SER A 30 14.13 -9.67 -0.57
C SER A 30 13.20 -10.05 -1.72
N THR A 31 12.09 -9.32 -1.87
CA THR A 31 11.01 -9.68 -2.78
C THR A 31 10.47 -8.42 -3.43
N GLU A 32 10.36 -8.47 -4.74
CA GLU A 32 9.73 -7.44 -5.56
C GLU A 32 8.55 -8.10 -6.31
N LEU A 33 7.41 -7.41 -6.34
CA LEU A 33 6.21 -7.86 -7.02
C LEU A 33 5.63 -6.71 -7.83
N PHE A 34 5.24 -7.00 -9.08
CA PHE A 34 4.46 -6.12 -9.92
C PHE A 34 2.99 -6.53 -9.85
N ILE A 35 2.12 -5.58 -9.52
CA ILE A 35 0.66 -5.79 -9.44
C ILE A 35 0.00 -5.53 -10.82
N GLY A 36 0.65 -4.75 -11.67
CA GLY A 36 0.23 -4.48 -13.04
C GLY A 36 1.40 -4.07 -13.93
N GLU A 37 1.18 -4.09 -15.25
CA GLU A 37 2.15 -3.64 -16.25
C GLU A 37 2.10 -2.12 -16.48
N SER A 38 1.08 -1.45 -15.94
CA SER A 38 0.85 -0.01 -16.01
C SER A 38 0.54 0.55 -14.62
N ASP A 39 0.34 1.87 -14.56
CA ASP A 39 -0.27 2.49 -13.39
C ASP A 39 -1.67 1.88 -13.16
N MET A 40 -1.89 1.40 -11.94
CA MET A 40 -3.15 0.80 -11.51
C MET A 40 -4.04 1.82 -10.80
N GLY A 41 -3.54 3.05 -10.57
CA GLY A 41 -4.25 4.10 -9.85
C GLY A 41 -4.58 3.69 -8.42
N ILE A 42 -3.63 3.08 -7.70
CA ILE A 42 -3.82 2.64 -6.31
C ILE A 42 -3.78 3.86 -5.39
N ASP A 43 -4.84 4.06 -4.60
CA ASP A 43 -4.97 5.19 -3.69
C ASP A 43 -4.81 4.80 -2.22
N ALA A 44 -5.25 3.60 -1.83
CA ALA A 44 -5.07 3.09 -0.47
C ALA A 44 -4.78 1.59 -0.39
N LEU A 45 -4.29 1.17 0.77
CA LEU A 45 -4.08 -0.23 1.12
C LEU A 45 -4.34 -0.46 2.60
N ALA A 46 -4.82 -1.65 2.94
CA ALA A 46 -4.93 -2.08 4.33
C ALA A 46 -4.56 -3.54 4.51
N VAL A 47 -3.82 -3.79 5.59
CA VAL A 47 -3.43 -5.14 6.03
C VAL A 47 -4.45 -5.61 7.07
N SER A 48 -4.96 -6.82 6.90
CA SER A 48 -5.87 -7.45 7.87
C SER A 48 -5.26 -7.56 9.28
N PRO A 49 -6.07 -7.64 10.35
CA PRO A 49 -5.58 -7.77 11.72
C PRO A 49 -4.66 -8.98 11.96
N SER A 50 -4.83 -10.08 11.19
CA SER A 50 -3.94 -11.24 11.28
C SER A 50 -2.59 -11.02 10.58
N GLY A 51 -2.47 -9.99 9.74
CA GLY A 51 -1.28 -9.75 8.92
C GLY A 51 -1.17 -10.66 7.70
N GLU A 52 -2.20 -11.47 7.41
CA GLU A 52 -2.14 -12.51 6.37
C GLU A 52 -2.67 -12.03 5.02
N ASP A 53 -3.59 -11.08 5.04
CA ASP A 53 -4.24 -10.53 3.85
C ASP A 53 -4.01 -9.04 3.73
N MET A 54 -3.95 -8.57 2.49
CA MET A 54 -3.89 -7.18 2.08
C MET A 54 -4.97 -6.89 1.06
N LEU A 55 -5.62 -5.74 1.21
CA LEU A 55 -6.46 -5.15 0.19
C LEU A 55 -5.79 -3.88 -0.34
N LEU A 56 -5.83 -3.72 -1.65
CA LEU A 56 -5.46 -2.50 -2.34
C LEU A 56 -6.70 -2.00 -3.06
N ILE A 57 -6.91 -0.70 -3.04
CA ILE A 57 -8.04 -0.04 -3.69
C ILE A 57 -7.56 1.19 -4.45
N GLY A 58 -8.37 1.69 -5.37
CA GLY A 58 -8.05 2.91 -6.08
C GLY A 58 -9.04 3.30 -7.17
N THR A 59 -8.54 3.99 -8.18
CA THR A 59 -9.35 4.62 -9.23
C THR A 59 -10.21 3.63 -10.02
N LEU A 60 -11.32 4.12 -10.56
CA LEU A 60 -12.23 3.36 -11.44
C LEU A 60 -12.67 2.02 -10.83
N GLY A 61 -12.99 2.02 -9.53
CA GLY A 61 -13.41 0.84 -8.80
C GLY A 61 -12.31 -0.23 -8.63
N TYR A 62 -11.03 0.10 -8.82
CA TYR A 62 -9.96 -0.87 -8.74
C TYR A 62 -9.85 -1.44 -7.32
N ALA A 63 -9.95 -2.78 -7.20
CA ALA A 63 -9.76 -3.49 -5.94
C ALA A 63 -8.92 -4.75 -6.18
N HIS A 64 -7.98 -5.03 -5.27
CA HIS A 64 -7.06 -6.16 -5.39
C HIS A 64 -6.80 -6.80 -4.03
N PHE A 65 -6.79 -8.13 -4.00
CA PHE A 65 -6.43 -8.92 -2.84
C PHE A 65 -5.02 -9.50 -3.01
N ILE A 66 -4.22 -9.47 -1.94
CA ILE A 66 -2.89 -10.09 -1.88
C ILE A 66 -2.75 -10.86 -0.57
N ALA A 67 -2.31 -12.12 -0.63
CA ALA A 67 -1.87 -12.84 0.57
C ALA A 67 -0.49 -12.31 1.00
N ALA A 68 -0.42 -11.56 2.09
CA ALA A 68 0.77 -10.83 2.54
C ALA A 68 2.03 -11.70 2.68
N GLY A 69 1.88 -12.91 3.24
CA GLY A 69 2.98 -13.86 3.42
C GLY A 69 3.42 -14.58 2.14
N LYS A 70 2.60 -14.51 1.07
CA LYS A 70 2.85 -15.14 -0.24
C LYS A 70 2.32 -14.21 -1.33
N PRO A 71 2.99 -13.07 -1.60
CA PRO A 71 2.39 -11.97 -2.35
C PRO A 71 2.09 -12.31 -3.82
N PHE A 72 2.69 -13.37 -4.36
CA PHE A 72 2.31 -13.91 -5.68
C PHE A 72 0.92 -14.58 -5.70
N ASN A 73 0.34 -14.90 -4.54
CA ASN A 73 -1.04 -15.31 -4.39
C ASN A 73 -1.91 -14.06 -4.27
N GLN A 74 -2.28 -13.52 -5.42
CA GLN A 74 -3.06 -12.29 -5.53
C GLN A 74 -4.18 -12.46 -6.56
N VAL A 75 -5.23 -11.65 -6.44
CA VAL A 75 -6.35 -11.63 -7.36
C VAL A 75 -6.98 -10.25 -7.42
N GLN A 76 -7.27 -9.77 -8.62
CA GLN A 76 -8.09 -8.57 -8.80
C GLN A 76 -9.53 -8.91 -8.44
N LEU A 77 -10.13 -8.10 -7.58
CA LEU A 77 -11.49 -8.25 -7.12
C LEU A 77 -12.44 -7.49 -8.06
N ASN A 78 -13.65 -8.00 -8.21
CA ASN A 78 -14.71 -7.29 -8.93
C ASN A 78 -15.50 -6.44 -7.92
N SER A 79 -15.24 -5.13 -7.89
CA SER A 79 -16.03 -4.16 -7.12
C SER A 79 -17.42 -3.94 -7.70
N ASN A 80 -17.59 -4.19 -9.00
CA ASN A 80 -18.76 -3.81 -9.79
C ASN A 80 -19.08 -2.30 -9.70
N ASP A 81 -18.03 -1.49 -9.58
CA ASP A 81 -18.09 -0.04 -9.46
C ASP A 81 -17.13 0.64 -10.45
N GLN A 82 -17.39 1.91 -10.75
CA GLN A 82 -16.54 2.76 -11.59
C GLN A 82 -16.12 4.05 -10.87
N ASP A 83 -16.61 4.29 -9.65
CA ASP A 83 -16.18 5.41 -8.83
C ASP A 83 -14.80 5.15 -8.24
N ASP A 84 -14.07 6.22 -7.95
CA ASP A 84 -12.77 6.10 -7.29
C ASP A 84 -12.97 5.63 -5.85
N LEU A 85 -12.13 4.68 -5.44
CA LEU A 85 -12.10 4.16 -4.08
C LEU A 85 -10.98 4.88 -3.34
N ASN A 86 -11.32 5.49 -2.21
CA ASN A 86 -10.46 6.44 -1.51
C ASN A 86 -9.80 5.85 -0.26
N ASP A 87 -10.46 4.91 0.42
CA ASP A 87 -9.92 4.30 1.64
C ASP A 87 -10.48 2.90 1.90
N VAL A 88 -9.74 2.10 2.67
CA VAL A 88 -10.14 0.75 3.08
C VAL A 88 -9.69 0.47 4.50
N ASP A 89 -10.58 -0.08 5.33
CA ASP A 89 -10.22 -0.55 6.67
C ASP A 89 -10.90 -1.87 7.05
N TRP A 90 -10.15 -2.69 7.78
CA TRP A 90 -10.56 -4.02 8.18
C TRP A 90 -11.34 -3.98 9.48
N HIS A 91 -12.45 -4.72 9.51
CA HIS A 91 -13.13 -5.00 10.76
C HIS A 91 -12.15 -5.68 11.73
N PRO A 92 -12.17 -5.40 13.06
CA PRO A 92 -11.20 -5.95 14.01
C PRO A 92 -11.11 -7.48 14.06
N GLN A 93 -12.19 -8.18 13.67
CA GLN A 93 -12.20 -9.64 13.56
C GLN A 93 -11.56 -10.18 12.27
N GLY A 94 -11.22 -9.31 11.31
CA GLY A 94 -10.55 -9.66 10.06
C GLY A 94 -11.40 -10.42 9.03
N LEU A 95 -12.71 -10.59 9.27
CA LEU A 95 -13.59 -11.31 8.35
C LEU A 95 -14.12 -10.44 7.20
N THR A 96 -14.12 -9.12 7.38
CA THR A 96 -14.62 -8.15 6.40
C THR A 96 -13.78 -6.88 6.43
N ALA A 97 -13.87 -6.09 5.37
CA ALA A 97 -13.34 -4.73 5.31
C ALA A 97 -14.39 -3.80 4.70
N LEU A 98 -14.39 -2.54 5.11
CA LEU A 98 -15.15 -1.47 4.45
C LEU A 98 -14.23 -0.73 3.50
N ILE A 99 -14.78 -0.31 2.37
CA ILE A 99 -14.10 0.47 1.34
C ILE A 99 -14.95 1.70 1.07
N ALA A 100 -14.38 2.88 1.28
CA ALA A 100 -15.00 4.17 1.03
C ALA A 100 -14.59 4.70 -0.34
N GLY A 101 -15.50 5.36 -1.06
CA GLY A 101 -15.26 5.94 -2.37
C GLY A 101 -16.12 7.17 -2.66
N ASP A 102 -16.09 7.60 -3.91
CA ASP A 102 -16.81 8.77 -4.41
C ASP A 102 -18.33 8.53 -4.61
N ASP A 103 -19.10 9.60 -4.77
CA ASP A 103 -20.56 9.59 -5.03
C ASP A 103 -21.42 8.70 -4.09
N GLY A 104 -20.99 8.56 -2.83
CA GLY A 104 -21.67 7.74 -1.83
C GLY A 104 -21.32 6.25 -1.89
N THR A 105 -20.29 5.88 -2.65
CA THR A 105 -19.80 4.52 -2.76
C THR A 105 -19.20 4.05 -1.43
N LEU A 106 -19.86 3.05 -0.85
CA LEU A 106 -19.39 2.33 0.32
C LEU A 106 -19.58 0.84 0.06
N LEU A 107 -18.48 0.11 -0.03
CA LEU A 107 -18.42 -1.31 -0.34
C LEU A 107 -17.96 -2.10 0.88
N ARG A 108 -18.29 -3.39 0.89
CA ARG A 108 -17.81 -4.36 1.86
C ARG A 108 -17.15 -5.52 1.14
N TYR A 109 -15.90 -5.79 1.52
CA TYR A 109 -15.19 -7.01 1.20
C TYR A 109 -15.53 -8.11 2.22
N THR A 110 -15.71 -9.35 1.76
CA THR A 110 -15.92 -10.53 2.61
C THR A 110 -14.80 -11.55 2.38
N ARG A 111 -14.12 -11.96 3.45
CA ARG A 111 -12.94 -12.85 3.37
C ARG A 111 -13.28 -14.25 2.84
N ASP A 112 -14.41 -14.82 3.25
CA ASP A 112 -14.74 -16.22 2.97
C ASP A 112 -14.90 -16.54 1.47
N ASP A 113 -15.41 -15.58 0.70
CA ASP A 113 -15.70 -15.75 -0.74
C ASP A 113 -15.03 -14.69 -1.64
N HIS A 114 -14.23 -13.80 -1.05
CA HIS A 114 -13.58 -12.67 -1.71
C HIS A 114 -14.55 -11.73 -2.46
N SER A 115 -15.84 -11.71 -2.07
CA SER A 115 -16.82 -10.81 -2.69
C SER A 115 -16.62 -9.36 -2.24
N VAL A 116 -16.88 -8.44 -3.17
CA VAL A 116 -17.00 -6.99 -2.89
C VAL A 116 -18.43 -6.58 -3.28
N THR A 117 -19.15 -6.00 -2.33
CA THR A 117 -20.57 -5.66 -2.52
C THR A 117 -20.90 -4.32 -1.86
N HIS A 118 -21.86 -3.58 -2.42
CA HIS A 118 -22.32 -2.35 -1.78
C HIS A 118 -22.91 -2.62 -0.39
N VAL A 119 -22.59 -1.75 0.56
CA VAL A 119 -23.27 -1.72 1.86
C VAL A 119 -24.73 -1.31 1.63
N PRO A 120 -25.72 -2.10 2.07
CA PRO A 120 -27.12 -1.79 1.80
C PRO A 120 -27.51 -0.38 2.25
N GLY A 121 -28.08 0.39 1.31
CA GLY A 121 -28.57 1.75 1.56
C GLY A 121 -27.51 2.85 1.53
N SER A 122 -26.21 2.56 1.36
CA SER A 122 -25.17 3.59 1.28
C SER A 122 -25.38 4.53 0.09
N THR A 123 -25.53 3.98 -1.12
CA THR A 123 -25.69 4.74 -2.37
C THR A 123 -26.91 5.67 -2.35
N ALA A 124 -27.96 5.33 -1.59
CA ALA A 124 -29.15 6.18 -1.48
C ALA A 124 -29.01 7.28 -0.42
N ASN A 125 -28.36 6.97 0.71
CA ASN A 125 -28.26 7.89 1.84
C ASN A 125 -27.05 8.84 1.75
N LEU A 126 -26.03 8.46 0.98
CA LEU A 126 -24.76 9.17 0.86
C LEU A 126 -24.51 9.68 -0.56
N LEU A 127 -25.51 9.64 -1.44
CA LEU A 127 -25.40 10.09 -2.82
C LEU A 127 -24.77 11.49 -2.90
N ALA A 128 -23.87 11.69 -3.85
CA ALA A 128 -23.10 12.92 -4.06
C ALA A 128 -22.17 13.32 -2.90
N GLN A 129 -21.87 12.40 -1.96
CA GLN A 129 -20.85 12.59 -0.94
C GLN A 129 -19.61 11.78 -1.26
N ASN A 130 -18.45 12.43 -1.29
CA ASN A 130 -17.19 11.71 -1.41
C ASN A 130 -16.74 11.23 -0.03
N LEU A 131 -16.68 9.91 0.14
CA LEU A 131 -16.22 9.28 1.37
C LEU A 131 -14.70 9.10 1.26
N ASN A 132 -13.94 9.94 1.95
CA ASN A 132 -12.48 10.00 1.82
C ASN A 132 -11.73 9.11 2.82
N ALA A 133 -12.43 8.61 3.83
CA ALA A 133 -11.84 7.80 4.89
C ALA A 133 -12.90 6.87 5.48
N VAL A 134 -12.45 5.73 5.99
CA VAL A 134 -13.26 4.84 6.82
C VAL A 134 -12.38 4.20 7.88
N THR A 135 -12.86 4.13 9.12
CA THR A 135 -12.13 3.42 10.17
C THR A 135 -13.06 2.60 11.06
N TRP A 136 -12.61 1.45 11.50
CA TRP A 136 -13.24 0.65 12.53
C TRP A 136 -12.67 0.95 13.91
N ASP A 137 -13.55 1.06 14.91
CA ASP A 137 -13.13 0.99 16.30
C ASP A 137 -12.95 -0.47 16.76
N SER A 138 -12.32 -0.67 17.91
CA SER A 138 -12.13 -2.01 18.51
C SER A 138 -13.42 -2.76 18.85
N SER A 139 -14.56 -2.06 18.90
CA SER A 139 -15.88 -2.62 19.19
C SER A 139 -16.63 -3.02 17.91
N GLY A 140 -16.08 -2.75 16.73
CA GLY A 140 -16.72 -3.03 15.45
C GLY A 140 -17.75 -1.98 15.04
N ASN A 141 -17.69 -0.75 15.57
CA ASN A 141 -18.36 0.39 14.95
C ASN A 141 -17.42 1.02 13.93
N TRP A 142 -17.97 1.79 13.00
CA TRP A 142 -17.19 2.48 11.97
C TRP A 142 -17.67 3.91 11.75
N ALA A 143 -16.77 4.77 11.27
CA ALA A 143 -17.05 6.14 10.87
C ALA A 143 -16.04 6.59 9.80
#